data_AF-A0A1J8QKA5-F1
#
_entry.id   AF-A0A1J8QKA5-F1
#
_cell.length_a   1.000
_cell.length_b   1.000
_cell.length_c   1.000
_cell.angle_alpha   90.00
_cell.angle_beta   90.00
_cell.angle_gamma   90.00
#
_symmetry.space_group_name_H-M   'P 1'
#
loop_
_entity.id
_entity.type
_entity.pdbx_description
1 polymer ?
#
loop_
_entity_poly.entity_id
_entity_poly.type
_entity_poly.pdbx_seq_one_letter_code
_entity_poly.pdbx_strand_id
1 'polypeptide(L)'
;MTHHRLKGHTTNVFPVTSEKLSKNNPGIAKDGMVAKVFWAEEQRTNKPDILKMVYRVSEEQDAVKSHVPHLLWHHKFKDPMSKIREALGVSEPAKGIRALYILVFHKLQPITELKGTEFFDVWRQCI
;
A
#
# COMPACT_ATOMS: atom_id res chain seq x y z
N MET A 1 -25.25 13.94 -15.45
CA MET A 1 -23.86 14.14 -14.99
C MET A 1 -23.32 12.78 -14.58
N THR A 2 -22.50 12.17 -15.43
CA THR A 2 -22.20 10.73 -15.34
C THR A 2 -20.94 10.53 -14.52
N HIS A 3 -21.07 10.06 -13.28
CA HIS A 3 -19.93 9.71 -12.45
C HIS A 3 -19.27 8.43 -12.98
N HIS A 4 -18.10 8.55 -13.59
CA HIS A 4 -17.24 7.41 -13.91
C HIS A 4 -16.34 7.13 -12.71
N ARG A 5 -16.80 6.28 -11.79
CA ARG A 5 -15.91 5.59 -10.84
C ARG A 5 -15.86 4.12 -11.22
N LEU A 6 -14.65 3.61 -11.45
CA LEU A 6 -14.37 2.18 -11.60
C LEU A 6 -14.73 1.46 -10.30
N LYS A 7 -15.96 0.95 -10.23
CA LYS A 7 -16.45 0.08 -9.16
C LYS A 7 -15.62 -1.21 -9.19
N GLY A 8 -14.74 -1.40 -8.19
CA GLY A 8 -14.03 -2.67 -7.96
C GLY A 8 -12.51 -2.70 -8.18
N HIS A 9 -11.87 -1.59 -8.60
CA HIS A 9 -10.40 -1.53 -8.75
C HIS A 9 -9.67 -0.82 -7.61
N THR A 10 -10.40 -0.29 -6.63
CA THR A 10 -9.78 0.33 -5.46
C THR A 10 -9.07 -0.77 -4.68
N THR A 11 -7.75 -0.64 -4.51
CA THR A 11 -7.06 -1.58 -3.62
C THR A 11 -7.50 -1.29 -2.20
N ASN A 12 -8.22 -2.23 -1.58
CA ASN A 12 -8.62 -2.08 -0.19
C ASN A 12 -7.38 -2.04 0.71
N VAL A 13 -7.38 -1.07 1.62
CA VAL A 13 -6.43 -0.97 2.72
C VAL A 13 -7.20 -1.24 4.02
N PHE A 14 -6.61 -2.03 4.90
CA PHE A 14 -7.24 -2.49 6.13
C PHE A 14 -6.51 -1.91 7.33
N PRO A 15 -7.20 -1.39 8.36
CA PRO A 15 -6.54 -1.03 9.60
C PRO A 15 -5.92 -2.28 10.23
N VAL A 16 -4.68 -2.16 10.72
CA VAL A 16 -3.96 -3.27 11.36
C VAL A 16 -3.21 -2.80 12.60
N THR A 17 -2.95 -3.73 13.50
CA THR A 17 -2.08 -3.55 14.67
C THR A 17 -0.92 -4.55 14.63
N SER A 18 0.21 -4.20 15.24
CA SER A 18 1.37 -5.09 15.34
C SER A 18 2.24 -4.67 16.51
N GLU A 19 2.34 -5.51 17.54
CA GLU A 19 3.16 -5.21 18.72
C GLU A 19 4.62 -4.96 18.36
N LYS A 20 5.17 -5.77 17.45
CA LYS A 20 6.58 -5.65 17.01
C LYS A 20 6.82 -4.34 16.28
N LEU A 21 5.93 -3.98 15.34
CA LEU A 21 6.08 -2.72 14.59
C LEU A 21 5.83 -1.51 15.48
N SER A 22 4.89 -1.59 16.41
CA SER A 22 4.61 -0.53 17.37
C SER A 22 5.78 -0.27 18.32
N LYS A 23 6.45 -1.33 18.82
CA LYS A 23 7.67 -1.20 19.64
C LYS A 23 8.81 -0.54 18.87
N ASN A 24 8.98 -0.90 17.59
CA ASN A 24 10.05 -0.34 16.76
C ASN A 24 9.75 1.07 16.24
N ASN A 25 8.48 1.48 16.19
CA ASN A 25 8.03 2.75 15.61
C ASN A 25 6.96 3.41 16.50
N PRO A 26 7.32 3.89 17.71
CA PRO A 26 6.34 4.33 18.71
C PRO A 26 5.54 5.57 18.30
N GLY A 27 6.09 6.46 17.46
CA GLY A 27 5.35 7.61 16.91
C GLY A 27 4.25 7.17 15.94
N ILE A 28 4.62 6.31 14.99
CA ILE A 28 3.72 5.75 13.97
C ILE A 28 2.61 4.90 14.59
N ALA A 29 2.90 4.21 15.70
CA ALA A 29 1.92 3.42 16.43
C ALA A 29 0.74 4.26 16.94
N LYS A 30 0.95 5.54 17.24
CA LYS A 30 -0.12 6.46 17.71
C LYS A 30 -1.06 6.85 16.57
N ASP A 31 -0.51 7.07 15.37
CA ASP A 31 -1.28 7.47 14.20
C ASP A 31 -1.97 6.28 13.51
N GLY A 32 -1.49 5.07 13.81
CA GLY A 32 -2.03 3.81 13.33
C GLY A 32 -1.32 3.27 12.10
N MET A 33 -1.68 2.04 11.74
CA MET A 33 -1.09 1.31 10.61
C MET A 33 -2.19 0.76 9.71
N VAL A 34 -1.89 0.66 8.42
CA VAL A 34 -2.77 0.04 7.43
C VAL A 34 -2.05 -1.02 6.61
N ALA A 35 -2.74 -2.10 6.28
CA ALA A 35 -2.24 -3.16 5.42
C ALA A 35 -2.92 -3.14 4.06
N LYS A 36 -2.12 -3.27 3.01
CA LYS A 36 -2.56 -3.50 1.64
C LYS A 36 -2.27 -4.96 1.30
N VAL A 37 -3.32 -5.72 1.05
CA VAL A 37 -3.24 -7.13 0.60
C VAL A 37 -3.62 -7.19 -0.86
N PHE A 38 -2.73 -7.70 -1.71
CA PHE A 38 -2.98 -7.73 -3.15
C PHE A 38 -2.20 -8.82 -3.88
N TRP A 39 -2.73 -9.24 -5.02
CA TRP A 39 -2.08 -10.14 -5.96
C TRP A 39 -1.27 -9.33 -6.97
N ALA A 40 0.05 -9.48 -6.95
CA ALA A 40 0.94 -8.84 -7.91
C ALA A 40 1.46 -9.88 -8.90
N GLU A 41 1.65 -9.49 -10.17
CA GLU A 41 2.45 -10.29 -11.09
C GLU A 41 3.87 -10.48 -10.52
N GLU A 42 4.38 -11.70 -10.59
CA GLU A 42 5.67 -12.04 -9.99
C GLU A 42 6.83 -11.20 -10.54
N GLN A 43 6.74 -10.74 -11.80
CA GLN A 43 7.71 -9.84 -12.41
C GLN A 43 7.76 -8.44 -11.77
N ARG A 44 6.75 -8.05 -10.96
CA ARG A 44 6.72 -6.76 -10.24
C ARG A 44 7.38 -6.82 -8.86
N THR A 45 8.35 -7.72 -8.69
CA THR A 45 9.03 -8.02 -7.41
C THR A 45 9.66 -6.82 -6.73
N ASN A 46 10.04 -5.78 -7.48
CA ASN A 46 10.78 -4.62 -6.97
C ASN A 46 9.89 -3.58 -6.24
N LYS A 47 8.56 -3.76 -6.18
CA LYS A 47 7.66 -2.73 -5.64
C LYS A 47 7.98 -2.32 -4.18
N PRO A 48 8.25 -3.24 -3.24
CA PRO A 48 8.63 -2.85 -1.88
C PRO A 48 9.92 -2.04 -1.81
N ASP A 49 10.91 -2.38 -2.62
CA ASP A 49 12.22 -1.72 -2.60
C ASP A 49 12.17 -0.34 -3.28
N ILE A 50 11.40 -0.21 -4.37
CA ILE A 50 11.06 1.10 -4.95
C ILE A 50 10.39 1.99 -3.90
N LEU A 51 9.42 1.48 -3.15
CA LEU A 51 8.73 2.27 -2.12
C LEU A 51 9.69 2.74 -1.02
N LYS A 52 10.63 1.90 -0.57
CA LYS A 52 11.67 2.30 0.39
C LYS A 52 12.57 3.39 -0.18
N MET A 53 12.98 3.26 -1.45
CA MET A 53 13.82 4.25 -2.11
C MET A 53 13.11 5.59 -2.29
N VAL A 54 11.86 5.58 -2.75
CA VAL A 54 11.05 6.79 -2.90
C VAL A 54 10.88 7.49 -1.55
N TYR A 55 10.57 6.73 -0.49
CA TYR A 55 10.46 7.28 0.86
C TYR A 55 11.76 7.93 1.33
N ARG A 56 12.91 7.26 1.11
CA ARG A 56 14.22 7.81 1.46
C ARG A 56 14.51 9.12 0.75
N VAL A 57 14.23 9.20 -0.56
CA VAL A 57 14.45 10.42 -1.34
C VAL A 57 13.48 11.52 -0.93
N SER A 58 12.23 11.20 -0.58
CA SER A 58 11.27 12.20 -0.13
C SER A 58 11.60 12.83 1.22
N GLU A 59 12.35 12.13 2.08
CA GLU A 59 12.76 12.69 3.38
C GLU A 59 13.64 13.94 3.27
N GLU A 60 14.29 14.13 2.13
CA GLU A 60 15.13 15.28 1.78
C GLU A 60 14.38 16.37 1.00
N GLN A 61 13.08 16.17 0.73
CA GLN A 61 12.28 17.04 -0.14
C GLN A 61 11.01 17.50 0.58
N ASP A 62 11.04 18.73 1.11
CA ASP A 62 9.94 19.30 1.91
C ASP A 62 8.58 19.26 1.19
N ALA A 63 8.58 19.39 -0.15
CA ALA A 63 7.36 19.36 -0.96
C ALA A 63 6.64 18.00 -0.95
N VAL A 64 7.32 16.89 -0.63
CA VAL A 64 6.76 15.53 -0.76
C VAL A 64 6.98 14.63 0.47
N LYS A 65 7.81 15.05 1.43
CA LYS A 65 8.20 14.28 2.62
C LYS A 65 7.04 13.64 3.37
N SER A 66 5.93 14.36 3.55
CA SER A 66 4.73 13.89 4.27
C SER A 66 3.69 13.19 3.37
N HIS A 67 3.91 13.19 2.06
CA HIS A 67 2.94 12.70 1.07
C HIS A 67 3.29 11.32 0.49
N VAL A 68 4.49 10.81 0.78
CA VAL A 68 4.93 9.48 0.35
C VAL A 68 4.56 8.42 1.39
N PRO A 69 3.97 7.28 0.98
CA PRO A 69 3.67 6.19 1.90
C PRO A 69 4.93 5.60 2.54
N HIS A 70 5.00 5.65 3.87
CA HIS A 70 6.07 5.01 4.64
C HIS A 70 5.78 3.51 4.81
N LEU A 71 6.53 2.67 4.08
CA LEU A 71 6.45 1.21 4.16
C LEU A 71 7.19 0.67 5.39
N LEU A 72 6.46 0.15 6.38
CA LEU A 72 7.02 -0.37 7.63
C LEU A 72 7.42 -1.83 7.53
N TRP A 73 6.65 -2.61 6.78
CA TRP A 73 6.88 -4.04 6.65
C TRP A 73 6.24 -4.58 5.37
N HIS A 74 6.81 -5.65 4.83
CA HIS A 74 6.21 -6.37 3.72
C HIS A 74 6.49 -7.86 3.79
N HIS A 75 5.61 -8.64 3.18
CA HIS A 75 5.81 -10.06 2.96
C HIS A 75 5.26 -10.49 1.61
N LYS A 76 6.03 -11.34 0.93
CA LYS A 76 5.65 -12.04 -0.31
C LYS A 76 5.40 -13.50 0.05
N PHE A 77 4.18 -13.97 -0.18
CA PHE A 77 3.87 -15.39 -0.04
C PHE A 77 4.38 -16.14 -1.27
N LYS A 78 5.08 -17.26 -1.05
CA LYS A 78 5.51 -18.16 -2.11
C LYS A 78 4.36 -19.09 -2.50
N ASP A 79 4.11 -19.22 -3.80
CA ASP A 79 3.22 -20.22 -4.40
C ASP A 79 1.76 -20.33 -3.89
N PRO A 80 1.06 -19.26 -3.45
CA PRO A 80 -0.32 -19.43 -3.00
C PRO A 80 -1.28 -19.64 -4.19
N MET A 81 -0.94 -19.19 -5.40
CA MET A 81 -1.85 -19.24 -6.55
C MET A 81 -1.84 -20.57 -7.30
N SER A 82 -0.69 -21.24 -7.40
CA SER A 82 -0.61 -22.55 -8.07
C SER A 82 -1.45 -23.59 -7.34
N LYS A 83 -1.36 -23.65 -6.01
CA LYS A 83 -2.18 -24.55 -5.18
C LYS A 83 -3.68 -24.26 -5.26
N ILE A 84 -4.07 -22.98 -5.27
CA ILE A 84 -5.47 -22.59 -5.45
C ILE A 84 -5.96 -23.00 -6.84
N ARG A 85 -5.17 -22.74 -7.88
CA ARG A 85 -5.53 -23.07 -9.27
C ARG A 85 -5.60 -24.57 -9.53
N GLU A 86 -4.71 -25.33 -8.91
CA GLU A 86 -4.74 -26.80 -8.91
C GLU A 86 -6.02 -27.31 -8.26
N ALA A 87 -6.39 -26.81 -7.07
CA ALA A 87 -7.64 -27.17 -6.41
C ALA A 87 -8.89 -26.79 -7.23
N LEU A 88 -8.78 -25.78 -8.10
CA LEU A 88 -9.83 -25.36 -9.03
C LEU A 88 -9.79 -26.09 -10.39
N GLY A 89 -8.87 -27.03 -10.60
CA GLY A 89 -8.77 -27.81 -11.83
C GLY A 89 -8.23 -27.05 -13.06
N VAL A 90 -7.50 -25.95 -12.85
CA VAL A 90 -6.96 -25.13 -13.95
C VAL A 90 -5.71 -25.80 -14.55
N SER A 91 -5.68 -25.98 -15.87
CA SER A 91 -4.50 -26.46 -16.60
C SER A 91 -3.32 -25.49 -16.49
N GLU A 92 -2.09 -26.01 -16.33
CA GLU A 92 -0.88 -25.21 -16.14
C GLU A 92 -0.96 -24.22 -14.94
N PRO A 93 -1.19 -24.71 -13.71
CA PRO A 93 -1.42 -23.85 -12.54
C PRO A 93 -0.24 -22.90 -12.21
N ALA A 94 0.96 -23.27 -12.65
CA ALA A 94 2.19 -22.50 -12.51
C ALA A 94 2.43 -21.43 -13.59
N LYS A 95 1.58 -21.28 -14.61
CA LYS A 95 1.80 -20.26 -15.66
C LYS A 95 1.12 -18.94 -15.32
N GLY A 96 1.87 -17.84 -15.35
CA GLY A 96 1.35 -16.50 -15.00
C GLY A 96 1.18 -16.31 -13.49
N ILE A 97 2.15 -16.78 -12.70
CA ILE A 97 2.09 -16.75 -11.24
C ILE A 97 1.95 -15.31 -10.75
N ARG A 98 0.87 -15.06 -10.02
CA ARG A 98 0.73 -13.88 -9.18
C ARG A 98 1.12 -14.27 -7.76
N ALA A 99 1.98 -13.48 -7.15
CA ALA A 99 2.32 -13.64 -5.74
C ALA A 99 1.38 -12.77 -4.90
N LEU A 100 0.94 -13.32 -3.77
CA LEU A 100 0.22 -12.54 -2.77
C LEU A 100 1.23 -11.70 -1.98
N TYR A 101 0.95 -10.41 -1.86
CA TYR A 101 1.72 -9.48 -1.06
C TYR A 101 0.87 -8.94 0.08
N ILE A 102 1.51 -8.78 1.22
CA ILE A 102 1.05 -7.89 2.29
C ILE A 102 2.09 -6.78 2.43
N LEU A 103 1.63 -5.53 2.37
CA LEU A 103 2.43 -4.35 2.66
C LEU A 103 1.76 -3.62 3.83
N VAL A 104 2.53 -3.30 4.87
CA VAL A 104 2.07 -2.53 6.03
C VAL A 104 2.69 -1.15 5.98
N PHE A 105 1.84 -0.13 6.06
CA PHE A 105 2.21 1.28 5.98
C PHE A 105 1.82 1.99 7.28
N HIS A 106 2.51 3.10 7.56
CA HIS A 106 1.99 4.13 8.43
C HIS A 106 0.69 4.69 7.83
N LYS A 107 -0.33 4.85 8.68
CA LYS A 107 -1.62 5.41 8.25
C LYS A 107 -1.44 6.90 7.98
N LEU A 108 -1.68 7.31 6.73
CA LEU A 108 -1.76 8.71 6.36
C LEU A 108 -3.09 9.31 6.81
N GLN A 109 -3.07 10.59 7.17
CA GLN A 109 -4.28 11.35 7.44
C GLN A 109 -5.05 11.59 6.14
N PRO A 110 -6.35 11.26 6.08
CA PRO A 110 -7.16 11.55 4.91
C PRO A 110 -7.17 13.05 4.58
N ILE A 111 -6.94 13.41 3.31
CA ILE A 111 -7.08 14.79 2.83
C ILE A 111 -8.49 15.36 3.12
N THR A 112 -9.50 14.48 3.26
CA THR A 112 -10.87 14.86 3.61
C THR A 112 -11.05 15.35 5.04
N GLU A 113 -10.06 15.14 5.92
CA GLU A 113 -10.06 15.67 7.28
C GLU A 113 -9.56 17.13 7.33
N LEU A 114 -8.87 17.60 6.28
CA LEU A 114 -8.44 18.99 6.14
C LEU A 114 -9.64 19.91 5.88
N LYS A 115 -9.56 21.17 6.33
CA LYS A 115 -10.63 22.18 6.20
C LYS A 115 -10.08 23.53 5.77
N GLY A 116 -10.96 24.34 5.15
CA GLY A 116 -10.65 25.73 4.80
C GLY A 116 -9.47 25.84 3.86
N THR A 117 -8.60 26.83 4.10
CA THR A 117 -7.45 27.15 3.25
C THR A 117 -6.48 25.97 3.12
N GLU A 118 -6.25 25.23 4.19
CA GLU A 118 -5.35 24.06 4.21
C GLU A 118 -5.80 22.97 3.23
N PHE A 119 -7.11 22.70 3.14
CA PHE A 119 -7.64 21.78 2.14
C PHE A 119 -7.38 22.28 0.71
N PHE A 120 -7.65 23.55 0.44
CA PHE A 120 -7.46 24.13 -0.90
C PHE A 120 -5.99 24.16 -1.32
N ASP A 121 -5.08 24.40 -0.38
CA ASP A 121 -3.64 24.44 -0.63
C ASP A 121 -3.12 23.05 -0.97
N VAL A 122 -3.46 22.03 -0.16
CA VAL A 122 -3.07 20.64 -0.42
C VAL A 122 -3.75 20.11 -1.70
N TRP A 123 -5.03 20.43 -1.91
CA TRP A 123 -5.74 20.02 -3.13
C TRP A 123 -5.07 20.58 -4.38
N ARG A 124 -4.70 21.86 -4.40
CA ARG A 124 -3.99 22.50 -5.52
C ARG A 124 -2.61 21.92 -5.77
N GLN A 125 -1.94 21.37 -4.76
CA GLN A 125 -0.66 20.66 -4.95
C GLN A 125 -0.84 19.28 -5.61
N CYS A 126 -2.05 18.72 -5.60
CA CYS A 126 -2.34 17.38 -6.10
C CYS A 126 -2.88 17.34 -7.55
N ILE A 127 -3.33 18.47 -8.10
CA ILE A 127 -3.91 18.60 -9.46
C ILE A 127 -3.04 19.50 -10.35
#